data_AF-A0A5J4SYJ1-F1
#
_entry.id   AF-A0A5J4SYJ1-F1
#
_cell.length_a   1.000
_cell.length_b   1.000
_cell.length_c   1.000
_cell.angle_alpha   90.00
_cell.angle_beta   90.00
_cell.angle_gamma   90.00
#
_symmetry.space_group_name_H-M   'P 1'
#
loop_
_entity.id
_entity.type
_entity.pdbx_description
1 polymer ?
#
loop_
_entity_poly.entity_id
_entity_poly.type
_entity_poly.pdbx_seq_one_letter_code
_entity_poly.pdbx_strand_id
1 'polypeptide(L)'
;MSLSIILIMIYTNLRLAEVIRSKINTCMIEQGKLIIETMILKKPTGKVKISLKQMNDKCLCPIEWVKKWAEIKQYQEGECWILSDLKLIKPEQWSRYVRQEMVRAGIDKAQSVTSIRAAAITKAFQLGATTEAVNRWTRHSNAASTIQKYYDKNRNDDIREKIVR
;
A
#
# COMPACT_ATOMS: atom_id res chain seq x y z
N MET A 1 -12.50 -1.12 -4.01
CA MET A 1 -11.37 -1.02 -4.96
C MET A 1 -10.50 0.21 -4.70
N SER A 2 -11.02 1.43 -4.82
CA SER A 2 -10.33 2.69 -4.42
C SER A 2 -9.90 2.69 -2.95
N LEU A 3 -10.77 2.24 -2.04
CA LEU A 3 -10.45 2.07 -0.61
C LEU A 3 -9.31 1.07 -0.36
N SER A 4 -9.30 -0.06 -1.08
CA SER A 4 -8.23 -1.06 -1.00
C SER A 4 -6.87 -0.46 -1.39
N ILE A 5 -6.84 0.40 -2.42
CA ILE A 5 -5.63 1.15 -2.81
C ILE A 5 -5.19 2.10 -1.70
N ILE A 6 -6.12 2.88 -1.15
CA ILE A 6 -5.82 3.84 -0.08
C ILE A 6 -5.22 3.12 1.13
N LEU A 7 -5.82 2.02 1.57
CA LEU A 7 -5.29 1.21 2.66
C LEU A 7 -3.90 0.68 2.32
N ILE A 8 -3.73 0.05 1.15
CA ILE A 8 -2.40 -0.43 0.74
C ILE A 8 -1.36 0.71 0.76
N MET A 9 -1.71 1.90 0.25
CA MET A 9 -0.83 3.07 0.31
C MET A 9 -0.49 3.48 1.74
N ILE A 10 -1.46 3.48 2.65
CA ILE A 10 -1.26 3.80 4.07
C ILE A 10 -0.33 2.77 4.72
N TYR A 11 -0.52 1.47 4.51
CA TYR A 11 0.25 0.43 5.23
C TYR A 11 1.63 0.14 4.65
N THR A 12 1.77 0.29 3.34
CA THR A 12 3.03 -0.03 2.65
C THR A 12 3.88 1.20 2.39
N ASN A 13 3.30 2.39 2.54
CA ASN A 13 3.89 3.63 2.07
C ASN A 13 4.42 3.51 0.64
N LEU A 14 3.66 2.84 -0.24
CA LEU A 14 3.89 2.81 -1.69
C LEU A 14 3.22 4.00 -2.35
N ARG A 15 3.80 4.48 -3.46
CA ARG A 15 3.20 5.53 -4.28
C ARG A 15 2.06 4.93 -5.07
N LEU A 16 1.06 5.75 -5.43
CA LEU A 16 -0.06 5.29 -6.25
C LEU A 16 0.40 4.54 -7.51
N ALA A 17 1.40 5.07 -8.22
CA ALA A 17 1.96 4.43 -9.41
C ALA A 17 2.68 3.10 -9.13
N GLU A 18 3.25 2.92 -7.93
CA GLU A 18 3.86 1.66 -7.51
C GLU A 18 2.77 0.64 -7.14
N VAL A 19 1.68 1.08 -6.51
CA VAL A 19 0.51 0.24 -6.21
C VAL A 19 -0.15 -0.22 -7.50
N ILE A 20 -0.46 0.67 -8.45
CA ILE A 20 -1.14 0.30 -9.71
C ILE A 20 -0.29 -0.65 -10.58
N ARG A 21 1.05 -0.61 -10.46
CA ARG A 21 1.93 -1.56 -11.17
C ARG A 21 2.15 -2.87 -10.38
N SER A 22 1.66 -2.97 -9.16
CA SER A 22 1.94 -4.12 -8.32
C SER A 22 1.14 -5.34 -8.76
N LYS A 23 1.76 -6.51 -8.67
CA LYS A 23 1.07 -7.79 -8.64
C LYS A 23 0.70 -8.11 -7.21
N ILE A 24 -0.57 -8.41 -6.97
CA ILE A 24 -1.04 -8.90 -5.67
C ILE A 24 -1.17 -10.41 -5.78
N ASN A 25 -0.38 -11.13 -4.98
CA ASN A 25 -0.52 -12.57 -4.85
C ASN A 25 -1.56 -12.86 -3.76
N THR A 26 -2.68 -13.45 -4.18
CA THR A 26 -3.83 -13.77 -3.33
C THR A 26 -3.75 -15.18 -2.74
N CYS A 27 -2.77 -16.02 -3.14
CA CYS A 27 -2.68 -17.43 -2.74
C CYS A 27 -2.52 -17.64 -1.22
N MET A 28 -1.92 -16.66 -0.52
CA MET A 28 -1.69 -16.74 0.93
C MET A 28 -2.73 -15.98 1.77
N ILE A 29 -3.80 -15.47 1.13
CA ILE A 29 -4.82 -14.66 1.80
C ILE A 29 -5.57 -15.47 2.88
N GLU A 30 -5.85 -16.75 2.62
CA GLU A 30 -6.45 -17.67 3.60
C GLU A 30 -5.54 -17.91 4.81
N GLN A 31 -4.21 -17.78 4.63
CA GLN A 31 -3.22 -17.87 5.70
C GLN A 31 -3.01 -16.51 6.42
N GLY A 32 -3.87 -15.52 6.16
CA GLY A 32 -3.78 -14.20 6.75
C GLY A 32 -2.57 -13.39 6.26
N LYS A 33 -2.08 -13.65 5.04
CA LYS A 33 -0.95 -12.92 4.45
C LYS A 33 -1.29 -12.42 3.06
N LEU A 34 -0.96 -11.16 2.81
CA LEU A 34 -1.05 -10.56 1.49
C LEU A 34 0.35 -10.22 0.99
N ILE A 35 0.69 -10.68 -0.20
CA ILE A 35 1.99 -10.40 -0.82
C ILE A 35 1.77 -9.43 -1.98
N ILE A 36 2.48 -8.31 -1.92
CA ILE A 36 2.46 -7.25 -2.93
C ILE A 36 3.85 -7.18 -3.56
N GLU A 37 3.93 -7.45 -4.84
CA GLU A 37 5.17 -7.36 -5.62
C GLU A 37 5.09 -6.18 -6.59
N THR A 38 6.01 -5.24 -6.50
CA THR A 38 6.03 -4.06 -7.36
C THR A 38 7.45 -3.67 -7.76
N MET A 39 7.56 -2.79 -8.75
CA MET A 39 8.81 -2.17 -9.16
C MET A 39 8.82 -0.70 -8.77
N ILE A 40 9.76 -0.35 -7.88
CA ILE A 40 10.05 1.04 -7.54
C ILE A 40 10.95 1.59 -8.65
N LEU A 41 10.48 2.61 -9.36
CA LEU A 41 11.22 3.25 -10.45
C LEU A 41 12.05 4.44 -9.98
N LYS A 42 11.61 5.17 -8.94
CA LYS A 42 12.40 6.23 -8.33
C LYS A 42 13.58 5.65 -7.55
N LYS A 43 14.72 6.35 -7.55
CA LYS A 43 15.91 5.91 -6.80
C LYS A 43 15.58 5.72 -5.31
N PRO A 44 16.04 4.64 -4.67
CA PRO A 44 16.72 3.49 -5.27
C PRO A 44 15.74 2.57 -6.02
N THR A 45 16.04 2.31 -7.29
CA THR A 45 15.20 1.52 -8.21
C THR A 45 15.34 0.03 -7.90
N GLY A 46 14.23 -0.72 -7.94
CA GLY A 46 14.29 -2.16 -7.74
C GLY A 46 12.94 -2.87 -7.64
N LYS A 47 12.98 -4.20 -7.80
CA LYS A 47 11.86 -5.07 -7.47
C LYS A 47 11.71 -5.16 -5.96
N VAL A 48 10.46 -5.08 -5.52
CA VAL A 48 10.10 -5.00 -4.12
C VAL A 48 8.97 -5.97 -3.84
N LYS A 49 9.18 -6.81 -2.82
CA LYS A 49 8.17 -7.71 -2.29
C LYS A 49 7.81 -7.24 -0.88
N ILE A 50 6.53 -6.98 -0.65
CA ILE A 50 5.99 -6.54 0.64
C ILE A 50 4.99 -7.59 1.08
N SER A 51 5.20 -8.16 2.27
CA SER A 51 4.19 -8.99 2.93
C SER A 51 3.44 -8.13 3.94
N LEU A 52 2.12 -8.11 3.86
CA LEU A 52 1.21 -7.62 4.90
C LEU A 52 0.64 -8.83 5.65
N LYS A 53 0.55 -8.72 6.97
CA LYS A 53 -0.13 -9.71 7.82
C LYS A 53 -1.55 -9.24 8.13
N GLN A 54 -2.41 -10.20 8.42
CA GLN A 54 -3.76 -9.93 8.88
C GLN A 54 -3.72 -9.12 10.17
N MET A 55 -4.66 -8.19 10.26
CA MET A 55 -4.78 -7.28 11.39
C MET A 55 -5.96 -7.69 12.25
N ASN A 56 -5.87 -7.35 13.54
CA ASN A 56 -6.96 -7.61 14.50
C ASN A 56 -8.23 -6.83 14.11
N ASP A 57 -8.08 -5.58 13.69
CA ASP A 57 -9.19 -4.78 13.16
C ASP A 57 -9.48 -5.13 11.70
N LYS A 58 -10.58 -5.86 11.48
CA LYS A 58 -11.04 -6.28 10.16
C LYS A 58 -11.53 -5.11 9.29
N CYS A 59 -12.02 -4.02 9.88
CA CYS A 59 -12.53 -2.87 9.14
C CYS A 59 -11.42 -2.12 8.42
N LEU A 60 -10.23 -2.08 9.02
CA LEU A 60 -9.07 -1.38 8.48
C LEU A 60 -8.05 -2.34 7.83
N CYS A 61 -8.31 -3.65 7.85
CA CYS A 61 -7.40 -4.67 7.32
C CYS A 61 -7.37 -4.66 5.78
N PRO A 62 -6.22 -4.38 5.15
CA PRO A 62 -6.09 -4.41 3.69
C PRO A 62 -6.42 -5.77 3.08
N ILE A 63 -6.15 -6.85 3.82
CA ILE A 63 -6.39 -8.22 3.37
C ILE A 63 -7.89 -8.46 3.17
N GLU A 64 -8.73 -8.03 4.12
CA GLU A 64 -10.19 -8.18 4.04
C GLU A 64 -10.77 -7.36 2.87
N TRP A 65 -10.25 -6.16 2.64
CA TRP A 65 -10.67 -5.33 1.50
C TRP A 65 -10.20 -5.87 0.14
N VAL A 66 -9.09 -6.62 0.10
CA VAL A 66 -8.63 -7.29 -1.11
C VAL A 66 -9.41 -8.59 -1.33
N LYS A 67 -9.74 -9.36 -0.28
CA LYS A 67 -10.62 -10.54 -0.33
C LYS A 67 -11.97 -10.22 -0.98
N LYS A 68 -12.70 -9.27 -0.39
CA LYS A 68 -14.00 -8.80 -0.89
C LYS A 68 -13.94 -8.37 -2.36
N TRP A 69 -12.79 -7.87 -2.78
CA TRP A 69 -12.60 -7.43 -4.14
C TRP A 69 -12.22 -8.57 -5.10
N ALA A 70 -11.46 -9.57 -4.65
CA ALA A 70 -11.17 -10.79 -5.40
C ALA A 70 -12.41 -11.66 -5.65
N GLU A 71 -13.37 -11.63 -4.73
CA GLU A 71 -14.68 -12.28 -4.94
C GLU A 71 -15.47 -11.63 -6.09
N ILE A 72 -15.31 -10.31 -6.30
CA ILE A 72 -16.06 -9.54 -7.31
C ILE A 72 -15.41 -9.64 -8.70
N LYS A 73 -14.07 -9.73 -8.77
CA LYS A 73 -13.31 -9.79 -10.02
C LYS A 73 -12.50 -11.09 -10.00
N GLN A 74 -12.96 -12.14 -10.67
CA GLN A 74 -12.16 -13.37 -10.85
C GLN A 74 -10.79 -13.00 -11.43
N TYR A 75 -9.73 -13.09 -10.61
CA TYR A 75 -8.40 -12.58 -10.94
C TYR A 75 -7.64 -13.45 -11.92
N GLN A 76 -6.88 -12.81 -12.81
CA GLN A 76 -5.61 -13.33 -13.32
C GLN A 76 -4.42 -12.61 -12.67
N GLU A 77 -3.37 -13.35 -12.32
CA GLU A 77 -2.19 -12.83 -11.61
C GLU A 77 -1.46 -11.75 -12.45
N GLY A 78 -1.51 -10.50 -11.99
CA GLY A 78 -0.89 -9.35 -12.67
C GLY A 78 -1.89 -8.35 -13.25
N GLU A 79 -3.18 -8.67 -13.25
CA GLU A 79 -4.26 -7.79 -13.71
C GLU A 79 -5.03 -7.12 -12.57
N CYS A 80 -4.41 -7.08 -11.37
CA CYS A 80 -5.09 -6.66 -10.15
C CYS A 80 -5.87 -5.36 -10.35
N TRP A 81 -5.31 -4.37 -11.04
CA TRP A 81 -5.91 -3.04 -11.18
C TRP A 81 -6.67 -2.80 -12.50
N ILE A 82 -7.17 -3.85 -13.14
CA ILE A 82 -7.96 -3.75 -14.37
C ILE A 82 -9.46 -3.87 -14.01
N LEU A 83 -10.28 -2.89 -14.42
CA LEU A 83 -11.74 -3.05 -14.39
C LEU A 83 -12.13 -3.91 -15.61
N SER A 84 -12.78 -5.07 -15.36
CA SER A 84 -13.59 -6.02 -16.21
C SER A 84 -13.53 -6.01 -17.75
N ASP A 85 -13.11 -4.95 -18.40
CA ASP A 85 -13.31 -4.69 -19.82
C ASP A 85 -11.96 -4.52 -20.55
N LEU A 86 -10.86 -5.09 -20.03
CA LEU A 86 -9.49 -5.02 -20.60
C LEU A 86 -8.92 -3.60 -20.80
N LYS A 87 -9.64 -2.53 -20.41
CA LYS A 87 -9.11 -1.16 -20.45
C LYS A 87 -8.20 -0.94 -19.26
N LEU A 88 -6.90 -0.91 -19.54
CA LEU A 88 -5.87 -0.45 -18.61
C LEU A 88 -6.24 0.96 -18.12
N ILE A 89 -6.68 1.05 -16.88
CA ILE A 89 -7.00 2.33 -16.25
C ILE A 89 -5.71 3.11 -16.10
N LYS A 90 -5.66 4.31 -16.68
CA LYS A 90 -4.47 5.15 -16.56
C LYS A 90 -4.30 5.61 -15.11
N PRO A 91 -3.04 5.82 -14.63
CA PRO A 91 -2.79 6.29 -13.27
C PRO A 91 -3.59 7.53 -12.85
N GLU A 92 -3.91 8.41 -13.80
CA GLU A 92 -4.69 9.63 -13.57
C GLU A 92 -6.13 9.33 -13.17
N GLN A 93 -6.75 8.31 -13.78
CA GLN A 93 -8.10 7.88 -13.43
C GLN A 93 -8.14 7.29 -12.03
N TRP A 94 -7.14 6.47 -11.67
CA TRP A 94 -6.98 5.97 -10.32
C TRP A 94 -6.77 7.10 -9.30
N SER A 95 -5.97 8.10 -9.65
CA SER A 95 -5.80 9.28 -8.80
C SER A 95 -7.12 10.01 -8.60
N ARG A 96 -7.99 10.07 -9.60
CA ARG A 96 -9.33 10.68 -9.49
C ARG A 96 -10.22 9.88 -8.54
N TYR A 97 -10.26 8.55 -8.67
CA TYR A 97 -11.04 7.70 -7.76
C TYR A 97 -10.57 7.81 -6.32
N VAL A 98 -9.25 7.81 -6.08
CA VAL A 98 -8.70 8.01 -4.74
C VAL A 98 -9.09 9.37 -4.18
N ARG A 99 -8.98 10.46 -4.96
CA ARG A 99 -9.40 11.80 -4.52
C ARG A 99 -10.90 11.87 -4.20
N GLN A 100 -11.75 11.17 -4.96
CA GLN A 100 -13.18 11.12 -4.68
C GLN A 100 -13.45 10.47 -3.32
N GLU A 101 -12.76 9.38 -2.96
CA GLU A 101 -12.88 8.79 -1.63
C GLU A 101 -12.34 9.71 -0.52
N MET A 102 -11.23 10.42 -0.79
CA MET A 102 -10.69 11.41 0.16
C MET A 102 -11.73 12.50 0.46
N VAL A 103 -12.36 13.06 -0.58
CA VAL A 103 -13.41 14.09 -0.41
C VAL A 103 -14.63 13.54 0.30
N ARG A 104 -15.05 12.29 0.00
CA ARG A 104 -16.14 11.62 0.72
C ARG A 104 -15.83 11.43 2.21
N ALA A 105 -14.56 11.23 2.55
CA ALA A 105 -14.10 11.16 3.93
C ALA A 105 -13.92 12.55 4.60
N GLY A 106 -14.33 13.64 3.93
CA GLY A 106 -14.24 15.00 4.45
C GLY A 106 -12.86 15.66 4.30
N ILE A 107 -11.95 15.05 3.53
CA ILE A 107 -10.63 15.65 3.26
C ILE A 107 -10.78 16.73 2.20
N ASP A 108 -10.12 17.87 2.41
CA ASP A 108 -10.10 18.99 1.47
C ASP A 108 -9.69 18.53 0.05
N LYS A 109 -10.46 18.94 -0.96
CA LYS A 109 -10.21 18.71 -2.39
C LYS A 109 -8.84 19.21 -2.87
N ALA A 110 -8.24 20.17 -2.17
CA ALA A 110 -6.89 20.66 -2.45
C ALA A 110 -5.81 19.63 -2.14
N GLN A 111 -6.10 18.64 -1.28
CA GLN A 111 -5.14 17.59 -0.94
C GLN A 111 -4.91 16.64 -2.11
N SER A 112 -3.63 16.40 -2.40
CA SER A 112 -3.23 15.45 -3.42
C SER A 112 -3.17 14.03 -2.85
N VAL A 113 -3.17 13.02 -3.73
CA VAL A 113 -3.00 11.61 -3.31
C VAL A 113 -1.68 11.37 -2.56
N THR A 114 -0.66 12.22 -2.76
CA THR A 114 0.60 12.11 -2.01
C THR A 114 0.46 12.50 -0.54
N SER A 115 -0.57 13.28 -0.18
CA SER A 115 -0.83 13.65 1.22
C SER A 115 -1.18 12.43 2.07
N ILE A 116 -1.78 11.38 1.49
CA ILE A 116 -2.05 10.09 2.18
C ILE A 116 -0.76 9.53 2.79
N ARG A 117 0.32 9.50 2.01
CA ARG A 117 1.63 9.02 2.48
C ARG A 117 2.22 9.96 3.53
N ALA A 118 2.16 11.27 3.30
CA ALA A 118 2.68 12.25 4.23
C ALA A 118 1.97 12.16 5.60
N ALA A 119 0.64 12.01 5.59
CA ALA A 119 -0.18 11.79 6.77
C ALA A 119 0.19 10.49 7.49
N ALA A 120 0.37 9.38 6.76
CA ALA A 120 0.78 8.11 7.34
C ALA A 120 2.17 8.17 8.00
N ILE A 121 3.13 8.90 7.39
CA ILE A 121 4.45 9.18 7.98
C ILE A 121 4.32 10.02 9.25
N THR A 122 3.56 11.10 9.18
CA THR A 122 3.34 12.01 10.31
C THR A 122 2.70 11.27 11.48
N LYS A 123 1.67 10.45 11.22
CA LYS A 123 1.00 9.61 12.21
C LYS A 123 1.97 8.60 12.83
N ALA A 124 2.83 7.96 12.04
CA ALA A 124 3.84 7.04 12.57
C ALA A 124 4.78 7.74 13.58
N PHE A 125 5.25 8.95 13.27
CA PHE A 125 6.07 9.73 14.20
C PHE A 125 5.30 10.17 15.44
N GLN A 126 4.05 10.61 15.30
CA GLN A 126 3.18 10.97 16.44
C GLN A 126 2.96 9.82 17.41
N LEU A 127 3.03 8.58 16.92
CA LEU A 127 2.92 7.36 17.71
C LEU A 127 4.27 6.85 18.23
N GLY A 128 5.33 7.66 18.14
CA GLY A 128 6.65 7.36 18.68
C GLY A 128 7.49 6.40 17.84
N ALA A 129 7.20 6.22 16.55
CA ALA A 129 8.08 5.45 15.67
C ALA A 129 9.44 6.15 15.50
N THR A 130 10.53 5.39 15.57
CA THR A 130 11.87 5.95 15.40
C THR A 130 12.13 6.35 13.95
N THR A 131 13.05 7.28 13.74
CA THR A 131 13.47 7.71 12.40
C THR A 131 13.99 6.54 11.57
N GLU A 132 14.72 5.59 12.17
CA GLU A 132 15.23 4.39 11.50
C GLU A 132 14.09 3.49 11.05
N ALA A 133 13.09 3.29 11.92
CA ALA A 133 11.92 2.48 11.63
C ALA A 133 11.10 3.10 10.49
N VAL A 134 10.84 4.41 10.54
CA VAL A 134 10.12 5.13 9.48
C VAL A 134 10.92 5.13 8.18
N ASN A 135 12.24 5.37 8.21
CA ASN A 135 13.08 5.32 7.00
C ASN A 135 13.08 3.93 6.37
N ARG A 136 13.10 2.86 7.18
CA ARG A 136 13.00 1.47 6.73
C ARG A 136 11.65 1.17 6.09
N TRP A 137 10.56 1.61 6.73
CA TRP A 137 9.21 1.39 6.22
C TRP A 137 8.93 2.17 4.93
N THR A 138 9.36 3.42 4.86
CA THR A 138 9.13 4.31 3.71
C THR A 138 10.12 4.16 2.58
N ARG A 139 11.25 3.48 2.82
CA ARG A 139 12.38 3.32 1.89
C ARG A 139 12.99 4.65 1.43
N HIS A 140 12.94 5.67 2.28
CA HIS A 140 13.36 7.03 1.93
C HIS A 140 14.88 7.20 1.79
N SER A 141 15.69 6.36 2.45
CA SER A 141 17.16 6.46 2.38
C SER A 141 17.79 5.29 1.64
N ASN A 142 18.93 5.53 0.98
CA ASN A 142 19.71 4.47 0.34
C ASN A 142 20.15 3.41 1.37
N ALA A 143 20.53 3.82 2.59
CA ALA A 143 20.84 2.92 3.69
C ALA A 143 19.64 2.02 4.07
N ALA A 144 18.44 2.59 4.19
CA ALA A 144 17.22 1.83 4.46
C ALA A 144 16.89 0.84 3.33
N SER A 145 17.12 1.24 2.07
CA SER A 145 16.92 0.36 0.93
C SER A 145 17.88 -0.83 0.90
N THR A 146 19.15 -0.61 1.27
CA THR A 146 20.17 -1.65 1.38
C THR A 146 19.83 -2.60 2.52
N ILE A 147 19.45 -2.07 3.68
CA ILE A 147 18.99 -2.88 4.83
C ILE A 147 17.83 -3.78 4.42
N GLN A 148 16.81 -3.23 3.75
CA GLN A 148 15.65 -4.02 3.36
C GLN A 148 15.94 -5.05 2.26
N LYS A 149 16.86 -4.74 1.33
CA LYS A 149 17.22 -5.63 0.23
C LYS A 149 18.09 -6.81 0.70
N TYR A 150 19.04 -6.55 1.59
CA TYR A 150 20.09 -7.52 1.95
C TYR A 150 19.89 -8.15 3.34
N TYR A 151 19.29 -7.44 4.30
CA TYR A 151 19.31 -7.83 5.71
C TYR A 151 17.92 -8.07 6.34
N ASP A 152 16.92 -7.20 6.07
CA ASP A 152 15.61 -7.24 6.74
C ASP A 152 14.46 -7.15 5.73
N LYS A 153 14.11 -8.30 5.14
CA LYS A 153 13.20 -8.35 3.98
C LYS A 153 11.74 -7.95 4.30
N ASN A 154 11.26 -7.97 5.56
CA ASN A 154 9.81 -7.78 5.82
C ASN A 154 9.36 -7.44 7.27
N ARG A 155 10.20 -7.13 8.26
CA ARG A 155 9.74 -6.87 9.65
C ARG A 155 9.29 -5.41 9.92
N ASN A 156 8.23 -4.96 9.23
CA ASN A 156 7.62 -3.63 9.47
C ASN A 156 6.26 -3.70 10.18
N ASP A 157 5.94 -4.81 10.83
CA ASP A 157 4.63 -5.05 11.43
C ASP A 157 4.32 -4.09 12.59
N ASP A 158 5.32 -3.78 13.45
CA ASP A 158 5.16 -2.84 14.56
C ASP A 158 4.70 -1.44 14.09
N ILE A 159 5.27 -0.93 13.00
CA ILE A 159 4.87 0.38 12.44
C ILE A 159 3.45 0.31 11.86
N ARG A 160 3.12 -0.80 11.18
CA ARG A 160 1.80 -0.98 10.55
C ARG A 160 0.69 -1.07 11.59
N GLU A 161 0.95 -1.74 12.71
CA GLU A 161 0.00 -1.79 13.82
C GLU A 161 -0.16 -0.44 14.51
N LYS A 162 0.92 0.34 14.62
CA LYS A 162 0.87 1.68 15.21
C LYS A 162 -0.02 2.61 14.41
N ILE A 163 0.19 2.78 13.10
CA ILE A 163 -0.45 3.82 12.27
C ILE A 163 -2.00 3.83 12.33
N VAL A 164 -2.61 2.72 12.72
CA VAL A 164 -4.06 2.49 12.71
C VAL A 164 -4.71 2.70 14.07
N ARG A 165 -3.92 2.78 15.14
CA ARG A 165 -4.40 3.13 16.49
C ARG A 165 -4.55 4.65 16.64
#